data_AF-A0A5B7HIN5-F1
#
_entry.id   AF-A0A5B7HIN5-F1
#
_cell.length_a   1.000
_cell.length_b   1.000
_cell.length_c   1.000
_cell.angle_alpha   90.00
_cell.angle_beta   90.00
_cell.angle_gamma   90.00
#
_symmetry.space_group_name_H-M   'P 1'
#
loop_
_entity.id
_entity.type
_entity.pdbx_description
1 polymer ?
#
loop_
_entity_poly.entity_id
_entity_poly.type
_entity_poly.pdbx_seq_one_letter_code
_entity_poly.pdbx_strand_id
1 'polypeptide(L)'
;MGPRKLISKAQILVSCALVRENKSNQEIGANTGTALRIVQHWTKIYREGGRDASPPPYKPEGRKRSVTQRTLNIIRKQLEANPRIHSKELKARNPALLAGVSERSVRRYVKRNLGYRSCRAVSKPCLTPGHLNSRLAFVSQHKDWDLD
;
A
#
# COMPACT_ATOMS: atom_id res chain seq x y z
N MET A 1 20.74 1.17 -17.18
CA MET A 1 21.36 1.23 -15.84
C MET A 1 21.06 -0.07 -15.11
N GLY A 2 22.06 -0.91 -14.88
CA GLY A 2 21.88 -2.21 -14.21
C GLY A 2 21.44 -2.05 -12.74
N PRO A 3 20.89 -3.12 -12.13
CA PRO A 3 20.50 -3.10 -10.73
C PRO A 3 21.74 -2.80 -9.86
N ARG A 4 21.70 -1.71 -9.10
CA ARG A 4 22.74 -1.43 -8.09
C ARG A 4 22.64 -2.53 -7.04
N LYS A 5 23.72 -3.29 -6.85
CA LYS A 5 23.82 -4.30 -5.78
C LYS A 5 23.64 -3.56 -4.46
N LEU A 6 22.51 -3.79 -3.79
CA LEU A 6 22.23 -3.20 -2.50
C LEU A 6 23.18 -3.81 -1.48
N ILE A 7 23.91 -2.96 -0.76
CA ILE A 7 24.72 -3.40 0.37
C ILE A 7 23.79 -4.01 1.43
N SER A 8 24.21 -5.14 2.01
CA SER A 8 23.45 -5.79 3.06
C SER A 8 23.54 -5.00 4.38
N LYS A 9 22.52 -5.14 5.24
CA LYS A 9 22.54 -4.53 6.58
C LYS A 9 23.78 -4.96 7.39
N ALA A 10 24.20 -6.22 7.26
CA ALA A 10 25.39 -6.74 7.91
C ALA A 10 26.67 -6.02 7.43
N GLN A 11 26.82 -5.81 6.11
CA GLN A 11 27.95 -5.07 5.55
C GLN A 11 27.97 -3.62 6.05
N ILE A 12 26.83 -2.95 6.16
CA ILE A 12 26.74 -1.58 6.74
C ILE A 12 27.25 -1.58 8.18
N LEU A 13 26.81 -2.54 9.00
CA LEU A 13 27.23 -2.62 10.40
C LEU A 13 28.74 -2.85 10.55
N VAL A 14 29.31 -3.75 9.74
CA VAL A 14 30.75 -4.00 9.71
C VAL A 14 31.50 -2.74 9.26
N SER A 15 31.06 -2.08 8.18
CA SER A 15 31.66 -0.81 7.74
C SER A 15 31.61 0.25 8.83
N CYS A 16 30.48 0.44 9.51
CA CYS A 16 30.36 1.40 10.61
C CYS A 16 31.31 1.08 11.78
N ALA A 17 31.46 -0.20 12.15
CA ALA A 17 32.42 -0.61 13.18
C ALA A 17 33.86 -0.26 12.79
N LEU A 18 34.26 -0.55 11.55
CA LEU A 18 35.61 -0.24 11.06
C LEU A 18 35.85 1.27 10.94
N VAL A 19 34.82 2.07 10.64
CA VAL A 19 34.91 3.53 10.67
C VAL A 19 35.12 4.05 12.09
N ARG A 20 34.48 3.44 13.11
CA ARG A 20 34.72 3.79 14.54
C ARG A 20 36.15 3.49 14.97
N GLU A 21 36.77 2.47 14.38
CA GLU A 21 38.18 2.11 14.56
C GLU A 21 39.15 3.01 13.76
N ASN A 22 38.66 4.04 13.07
CA ASN A 22 39.44 4.94 12.21
C ASN A 22 40.18 4.25 11.05
N LYS A 23 39.70 3.09 10.58
CA LYS A 23 40.29 2.42 9.42
C LYS A 23 40.12 3.21 8.13
N SER A 24 41.05 3.03 7.19
CA SER A 24 40.98 3.68 5.88
C SER A 24 39.83 3.13 5.03
N ASN A 25 39.27 3.94 4.12
CA ASN A 25 38.21 3.47 3.22
C ASN A 25 38.65 2.29 2.34
N GLN A 26 39.96 2.16 2.05
CA GLN A 26 40.52 1.05 1.29
C GLN A 26 40.47 -0.26 2.09
N GLU A 27 40.89 -0.24 3.36
CA GLU A 27 40.80 -1.39 4.27
C GLU A 27 39.35 -1.83 4.49
N ILE A 28 38.43 -0.87 4.64
CA ILE A 28 37.01 -1.18 4.82
C ILE A 28 36.46 -1.90 3.58
N GLY A 29 36.82 -1.43 2.37
CA GLY A 29 36.41 -2.07 1.12
C GLY A 29 36.96 -3.48 0.97
N ALA A 30 38.24 -3.68 1.30
CA ALA A 30 38.88 -4.99 1.29
C ALA A 30 38.21 -5.97 2.28
N ASN A 31 37.98 -5.53 3.52
CA ASN A 31 37.39 -6.37 4.58
C ASN A 31 35.93 -6.74 4.31
N THR A 32 35.14 -5.84 3.71
CA THR A 32 33.70 -6.07 3.48
C THR A 32 33.39 -6.61 2.08
N GLY A 33 34.39 -6.67 1.19
CA GLY A 33 34.20 -6.98 -0.23
C GLY A 33 33.31 -5.96 -0.96
N THR A 34 33.27 -4.72 -0.48
CA THR A 34 32.43 -3.66 -1.06
C THR A 34 33.26 -2.69 -1.88
N ALA A 35 32.70 -2.21 -2.99
CA ALA A 35 33.38 -1.25 -3.86
C ALA A 35 33.67 0.06 -3.10
N LEU A 36 34.87 0.60 -3.30
CA LEU A 36 35.37 1.80 -2.60
C LEU A 36 34.40 2.99 -2.66
N ARG A 37 33.75 3.20 -3.81
CA ARG A 37 32.76 4.28 -4.00
C ARG A 37 31.56 4.15 -3.05
N ILE A 38 31.15 2.92 -2.75
CA ILE A 38 30.04 2.67 -1.83
C ILE A 38 30.51 2.89 -0.38
N VAL A 39 31.70 2.40 -0.03
CA VAL A 39 32.32 2.69 1.28
C VAL A 39 32.40 4.18 1.52
N GLN A 40 33.02 4.95 0.62
CA GLN A 40 33.14 6.41 0.73
C GLN A 40 31.79 7.10 0.94
N HIS A 41 30.77 6.68 0.20
CA HIS A 41 29.41 7.20 0.36
C HIS A 41 28.85 6.94 1.77
N TRP A 42 28.99 5.71 2.29
CA TRP A 42 28.53 5.37 3.64
C TRP A 42 29.37 6.04 4.73
N THR A 43 30.69 6.09 4.59
CA THR A 43 31.58 6.78 5.55
C THR A 43 31.22 8.26 5.65
N LYS A 44 30.87 8.90 4.52
CA LYS A 44 30.38 10.28 4.50
C LYS A 44 29.06 10.42 5.27
N ILE A 45 28.05 9.61 4.95
CA ILE A 45 26.75 9.63 5.66
C ILE A 45 26.92 9.38 7.15
N TYR A 46 27.79 8.44 7.54
CA TYR A 46 28.05 8.11 8.94
C TYR A 46 28.68 9.28 9.71
N ARG A 47 29.63 10.00 9.08
CA ARG A 47 30.26 11.19 9.68
C ARG A 47 29.28 12.35 9.80
N GLU A 48 28.39 12.53 8.83
CA GLU A 48 27.37 13.59 8.82
C GLU A 48 26.19 13.30 9.76
N GLY A 49 25.79 12.03 9.91
CA GLY A 49 24.61 11.61 10.70
C GLY A 49 24.86 11.34 12.18
N GLY A 50 26.11 11.38 12.65
CA GLY A 50 26.48 11.09 14.03
C GLY A 50 26.67 9.58 14.32
N ARG A 51 27.46 9.27 15.37
CA ARG A 51 28.00 7.90 15.61
C ARG A 51 26.94 6.82 15.86
N ASP A 52 25.71 7.22 16.22
CA ASP A 52 24.64 6.31 16.64
C ASP A 52 23.58 6.07 15.56
N ALA A 53 23.63 6.80 14.44
CA ALA A 53 22.70 6.61 13.35
C ALA A 53 23.24 5.58 12.35
N SER A 54 22.82 4.31 12.49
CA SER A 54 22.77 3.44 11.31
C SER A 54 21.80 4.10 10.32
N PRO A 55 22.24 4.48 9.10
CA PRO A 55 21.34 5.22 8.22
C PRO A 55 20.18 4.30 7.85
N PRO A 56 18.92 4.79 7.96
CA PRO A 56 17.77 3.96 7.69
C PRO A 56 17.89 3.37 6.28
N PRO A 57 17.54 2.09 6.09
CA PRO A 57 17.61 1.47 4.77
C PRO A 57 16.84 2.33 3.77
N TYR A 58 17.54 2.79 2.73
CA TYR A 58 16.94 3.60 1.68
C TYR A 58 15.81 2.82 1.03
N LYS A 59 14.57 3.19 1.34
CA LYS A 59 13.40 2.71 0.63
C LYS A 59 13.20 3.67 -0.53
N PRO A 60 13.45 3.25 -1.79
CA PRO A 60 13.15 4.12 -2.91
C PRO A 60 11.66 4.45 -2.84
N GLU A 61 11.36 5.75 -2.74
CA GLU A 61 9.99 6.19 -2.88
C GLU A 61 9.51 5.77 -4.27
N GLY A 62 8.40 5.05 -4.33
CA GLY A 62 7.79 4.67 -5.59
C GLY A 62 7.43 5.91 -6.41
N ARG A 63 7.11 5.71 -7.69
CA ARG A 63 6.66 6.80 -8.56
C ARG A 63 5.54 7.60 -7.88
N LYS A 64 5.70 8.93 -7.86
CA LYS A 64 4.67 9.86 -7.37
C LYS A 64 3.33 9.56 -8.03
N ARG A 65 2.25 9.63 -7.25
CA ARG A 65 0.89 9.39 -7.75
C ARG A 65 0.51 10.48 -8.74
N SER A 66 -0.24 10.14 -9.79
CA SER A 66 -0.73 11.12 -10.77
C SER A 66 -1.91 11.96 -10.27
N VAL A 67 -2.48 11.61 -9.12
CA VAL A 67 -3.65 12.30 -8.53
C VAL A 67 -3.32 12.70 -7.10
N THR A 68 -3.63 13.95 -6.75
CA THR A 68 -3.41 14.52 -5.42
C THR A 68 -4.51 14.12 -4.44
N GLN A 69 -4.27 14.30 -3.14
CA GLN A 69 -5.27 14.01 -2.12
C GLN A 69 -6.51 14.93 -2.25
N ARG A 70 -6.32 16.19 -2.67
CA ARG A 70 -7.42 17.12 -2.92
C ARG A 70 -8.38 16.58 -3.99
N THR A 71 -7.84 16.10 -5.11
CA THR A 71 -8.65 15.49 -6.18
C THR A 71 -9.39 14.24 -5.69
N LEU A 72 -8.74 13.40 -4.87
CA LEU A 72 -9.40 12.23 -4.27
C LEU A 72 -10.58 12.62 -3.37
N ASN A 73 -10.44 13.69 -2.58
CA ASN A 73 -11.51 14.18 -1.72
C ASN A 73 -12.70 14.74 -2.54
N ILE A 74 -12.45 15.38 -3.68
CA ILE A 74 -13.51 15.84 -4.60
C ILE A 74 -14.26 14.64 -5.17
N ILE A 75 -13.55 13.62 -5.65
CA ILE A 75 -14.15 12.37 -6.16
C ILE A 75 -14.96 11.69 -5.07
N ARG A 76 -14.45 11.67 -3.82
CA ARG A 76 -15.18 11.12 -2.67
C ARG A 76 -16.52 11.80 -2.47
N LYS A 77 -16.55 13.13 -2.40
CA LYS A 77 -17.80 13.91 -2.25
C LYS A 77 -18.80 13.62 -3.38
N GLN A 78 -18.34 13.47 -4.61
CA GLN A 78 -19.21 13.15 -5.75
C GLN A 78 -19.81 11.73 -5.64
N LEU A 79 -19.00 10.76 -5.20
CA LEU A 79 -19.47 9.39 -4.98
C LEU A 79 -20.42 9.28 -3.78
N GLU A 80 -20.21 10.07 -2.73
CA GLU A 80 -21.14 10.14 -1.59
C GLU A 80 -22.48 10.76 -2.00
N ALA A 81 -22.45 11.80 -2.83
CA ALA A 81 -23.66 12.43 -3.36
C ALA A 81 -24.42 11.53 -4.35
N ASN A 82 -23.71 10.75 -5.16
CA ASN A 82 -24.31 9.77 -6.07
C ASN A 82 -23.42 8.52 -6.20
N PRO A 83 -23.73 7.46 -5.43
CA PRO A 83 -22.92 6.23 -5.43
C PRO A 83 -22.96 5.43 -6.72
N ARG A 84 -23.90 5.72 -7.64
CA ARG A 84 -24.08 4.98 -8.90
C ARG A 84 -23.27 5.56 -10.06
N ILE A 85 -22.56 6.67 -9.86
CA ILE A 85 -21.74 7.29 -10.92
C ILE A 85 -20.66 6.31 -11.39
N HIS A 86 -20.54 6.15 -12.70
CA HIS A 86 -19.53 5.28 -13.30
C HIS A 86 -18.16 5.96 -13.43
N SER A 87 -17.06 5.20 -13.54
CA SER A 87 -15.70 5.74 -13.69
C SER A 87 -15.54 6.65 -14.91
N LYS A 88 -16.16 6.25 -16.04
CA LYS A 88 -16.23 7.05 -17.26
C LYS A 88 -16.89 8.41 -17.02
N GLU A 89 -17.99 8.42 -16.29
CA GLU A 89 -18.76 9.61 -15.98
C GLU A 89 -18.03 10.51 -14.96
N LEU A 90 -17.41 9.93 -13.93
CA LEU A 90 -16.53 10.66 -13.00
C LEU A 90 -15.41 11.40 -13.75
N LYS A 91 -14.82 10.76 -14.77
CA LYS A 91 -13.80 11.40 -15.60
C LYS A 91 -14.39 12.54 -16.43
N ALA A 92 -15.56 12.33 -17.05
CA ALA A 92 -16.25 13.34 -17.86
C ALA A 92 -16.67 14.58 -17.04
N ARG A 93 -17.08 14.40 -15.78
CA ARG A 93 -17.48 15.50 -14.87
C ARG A 93 -16.29 16.33 -14.37
N ASN A 94 -15.07 15.79 -14.43
CA ASN A 94 -13.88 16.46 -13.87
C ASN A 94 -12.72 16.51 -14.89
N PRO A 95 -12.92 17.13 -16.08
CA PRO A 95 -11.92 17.12 -17.14
C PRO A 95 -10.61 17.78 -16.70
N ALA A 96 -10.69 18.92 -16.00
CA ALA A 96 -9.50 19.64 -15.51
C ALA A 96 -8.65 18.83 -14.52
N LEU A 97 -9.28 17.96 -13.72
CA LEU A 97 -8.57 17.18 -12.69
C LEU A 97 -8.10 15.80 -13.20
N LEU A 98 -8.75 15.25 -14.22
CA LEU A 98 -8.58 13.86 -14.66
C LEU A 98 -8.22 13.70 -16.15
N ALA A 99 -7.94 14.78 -16.90
CA ALA A 99 -7.59 14.73 -18.33
C ALA A 99 -6.49 13.70 -18.63
N GLY A 100 -5.37 13.77 -17.88
CA GLY A 100 -4.22 12.86 -18.03
C GLY A 100 -4.36 11.49 -17.37
N VAL A 101 -5.51 11.20 -16.74
CA VAL A 101 -5.73 9.96 -15.99
C VAL A 101 -6.61 9.03 -16.82
N SER A 102 -6.13 7.81 -17.09
CA SER A 102 -6.96 6.80 -17.78
C SER A 102 -8.15 6.39 -16.91
N GLU A 103 -9.26 6.00 -17.54
CA GLU A 103 -10.45 5.53 -16.80
C GLU A 103 -10.11 4.37 -15.85
N ARG A 104 -9.25 3.44 -16.30
CA ARG A 104 -8.76 2.33 -15.49
C ARG A 104 -8.06 2.81 -14.21
N SER A 105 -7.29 3.89 -14.28
CA SER A 105 -6.66 4.51 -13.11
C SER A 105 -7.68 5.16 -12.19
N VAL A 106 -8.68 5.86 -12.73
CA VAL A 106 -9.81 6.41 -11.94
C VAL A 106 -10.50 5.29 -11.16
N ARG A 107 -10.88 4.19 -11.83
CA ARG A 107 -11.47 3.01 -11.19
C ARG A 107 -10.57 2.43 -10.11
N ARG A 108 -9.25 2.37 -10.34
CA ARG A 108 -8.28 1.91 -9.34
C ARG A 108 -8.25 2.83 -8.11
N TYR A 109 -8.31 4.14 -8.28
CA TYR A 109 -8.34 5.08 -7.17
C TYR A 109 -9.61 4.94 -6.33
N VAL A 110 -10.77 4.84 -6.98
CA VAL A 110 -12.05 4.60 -6.30
C VAL A 110 -11.97 3.33 -5.44
N LYS A 111 -11.46 2.22 -6.01
CA LYS A 111 -11.37 0.94 -5.30
C LYS A 111 -10.29 0.90 -4.21
N ARG A 112 -9.05 1.31 -4.52
CA ARG A 112 -7.89 1.10 -3.63
C ARG A 112 -7.61 2.28 -2.71
N ASN A 113 -7.83 3.51 -3.16
CA ASN A 113 -7.48 4.70 -2.40
C ASN A 113 -8.66 5.22 -1.58
N LEU A 114 -9.87 5.15 -2.14
CA LEU A 114 -11.09 5.57 -1.45
C LEU A 114 -11.82 4.41 -0.77
N GLY A 115 -11.47 3.16 -1.09
CA GLY A 115 -12.04 1.96 -0.46
C GLY A 115 -13.42 1.57 -0.96
N TYR A 116 -13.99 2.28 -1.93
CA TYR A 116 -15.31 1.95 -2.47
C TYR A 116 -15.23 0.70 -3.34
N ARG A 117 -15.86 -0.37 -2.86
CA ARG A 117 -16.00 -1.63 -3.59
C ARG A 117 -17.32 -1.62 -4.35
N SER A 118 -17.30 -2.11 -5.59
CA SER A 118 -18.53 -2.44 -6.30
C SER A 118 -19.13 -3.69 -5.65
N CYS A 119 -20.11 -3.49 -4.79
CA CYS A 119 -20.89 -4.58 -4.21
C CYS A 119 -22.17 -4.76 -5.03
N ARG A 120 -22.48 -6.00 -5.40
CA ARG A 120 -23.79 -6.34 -5.94
C ARG A 120 -24.65 -6.82 -4.78
N ALA A 121 -25.88 -6.35 -4.70
CA ALA A 121 -26.85 -6.95 -3.78
C ALA A 121 -26.99 -8.43 -4.15
N VAL A 122 -26.72 -9.31 -3.19
CA VAL A 122 -26.94 -10.75 -3.38
C VAL A 122 -28.45 -10.95 -3.30
N SER A 123 -29.03 -11.58 -4.32
CA SER A 123 -30.43 -11.99 -4.24
C SER A 123 -30.56 -12.96 -3.10
N LYS A 124 -31.49 -12.71 -2.17
CA LYS A 124 -31.86 -13.72 -1.19
C LYS A 124 -32.34 -14.96 -1.97
N PRO A 125 -31.94 -16.18 -1.57
CA PRO A 125 -32.47 -17.38 -2.20
C PRO A 125 -34.00 -17.36 -2.04
N CYS A 126 -34.72 -17.66 -3.12
CA CYS A 126 -36.17 -17.79 -3.05
C CYS A 126 -36.50 -18.94 -2.09
N LEU A 127 -37.42 -18.71 -1.15
CA LEU A 127 -37.89 -19.79 -0.28
C LEU A 127 -38.65 -20.78 -1.14
N THR A 128 -38.13 -22.00 -1.24
CA THR A 128 -38.87 -23.11 -1.86
C THR A 128 -39.94 -23.59 -0.89
N PRO A 129 -41.00 -24.25 -1.37
CA PRO A 129 -41.98 -24.90 -0.49
C PRO A 129 -41.32 -25.84 0.53
N GLY A 130 -40.26 -26.55 0.14
CA GLY A 130 -39.47 -27.38 1.06
C GLY A 130 -38.85 -26.59 2.20
N HIS A 131 -38.23 -25.43 1.92
CA HIS A 131 -37.68 -24.55 2.96
C HIS A 131 -38.76 -24.04 3.93
N LEU A 132 -39.95 -23.73 3.42
CA LEU A 132 -41.07 -23.30 4.27
C LEU A 132 -41.52 -24.43 5.19
N ASN A 133 -41.68 -25.64 4.65
CA ASN A 133 -42.08 -26.82 5.43
C ASN A 133 -41.04 -27.16 6.51
N SER A 134 -39.75 -27.15 6.18
CA SER A 134 -38.68 -27.39 7.17
C SER A 134 -38.68 -26.33 8.28
N ARG A 135 -38.96 -25.07 7.95
CA ARG A 135 -39.07 -23.99 8.95
C ARG A 135 -40.28 -24.19 9.85
N LEU A 136 -41.44 -24.52 9.28
CA LEU A 136 -42.66 -24.79 10.05
C LEU A 136 -42.48 -26.02 10.95
N ALA A 137 -41.84 -27.07 10.47
CA ALA A 137 -41.50 -28.25 11.27
C ALA A 137 -40.57 -27.90 12.43
N PHE A 138 -39.51 -27.11 12.16
CA PHE A 138 -38.59 -26.64 13.20
C PHE A 138 -39.30 -25.82 14.29
N VAL A 139 -40.14 -24.86 13.90
CA VAL A 139 -40.94 -24.04 14.83
C VAL A 139 -41.92 -24.90 15.62
N SER A 140 -42.57 -25.87 14.98
CA SER A 140 -43.48 -26.80 15.66
C SER A 140 -42.77 -27.67 16.69
N GLN A 141 -41.52 -28.08 16.42
CA GLN A 141 -40.74 -28.92 17.34
C GLN A 141 -40.18 -28.15 18.54
N HIS A 142 -39.97 -26.84 18.40
CA HIS A 142 -39.34 -25.99 19.42
C HIS A 142 -40.29 -24.88 19.89
N LYS A 143 -41.61 -25.13 19.83
CA LYS A 143 -42.63 -24.16 20.21
C LYS A 143 -42.56 -23.80 21.70
N ASP A 144 -42.19 -24.78 22.52
CA ASP A 144 -42.16 -24.70 23.98
C ASP A 144 -40.72 -24.60 24.49
N TRP A 145 -39.82 -24.02 23.70
CA TRP A 145 -38.45 -23.78 24.15
C TRP A 145 -38.43 -22.57 25.08
N ASP A 146 -38.27 -22.82 26.38
CA ASP A 146 -38.16 -21.77 27.37
C ASP A 146 -36.78 -21.09 27.31
N LEU A 147 -36.76 -19.76 27.39
CA LEU A 147 -35.56 -18.94 27.44
C LEU A 147 -35.09 -18.82 28.90
N ASP A 148 -34.53 -19.89 29.45
CA ASP A 148 -33.80 -19.81 30.73
C ASP A 148 -32.49 -19.02 30.58
#